data_AF-A0A2D5MPF6-F1
#
_entry.id   AF-A0A2D5MPF6-F1
#
_cell.length_a   1.000
_cell.length_b   1.000
_cell.length_c   1.000
_cell.angle_alpha   90.00
_cell.angle_beta   90.00
_cell.angle_gamma   90.00
#
_symmetry.space_group_name_H-M   'P 1'
#
loop_
_entity.id
_entity.type
_entity.pdbx_description
1 polymer ?
#
loop_
_entity_poly.entity_id
_entity_poly.type
_entity_poly.pdbx_seq_one_letter_code
_entity_poly.pdbx_strand_id
1 'polypeptide(L)'
;MDYKFNEGELIDEFREYIDSTYSSHYSKDKFQATEFIIDGGHGTGFCIGNVLKYAQRYGKKGTSSDARKDLMKVLHYALIQLYVHDMED
;
A
#
# COMPACT_ATOMS: atom_id res chain seq x y z
N MET A 1 21.94 6.46 8.07
CA MET A 1 22.60 5.36 7.36
C MET A 1 22.76 5.77 5.91
N ASP A 2 23.88 5.44 5.28
CA ASP A 2 24.04 5.58 3.84
C ASP A 2 23.67 4.24 3.20
N TYR A 3 22.48 4.18 2.60
CA TYR A 3 21.94 2.94 2.06
C TYR A 3 22.33 2.78 0.59
N LYS A 4 22.80 1.59 0.21
CA LYS A 4 23.42 1.32 -1.10
C LYS A 4 22.46 1.48 -2.30
N PHE A 5 21.17 1.26 -2.09
CA PHE A 5 20.14 1.27 -3.13
C PHE A 5 19.18 2.45 -2.98
N ASN A 6 19.61 3.50 -2.29
CA ASN A 6 18.80 4.69 -2.02
C ASN A 6 17.54 4.41 -1.18
N GLU A 7 17.59 3.38 -0.32
CA GLU A 7 16.43 2.95 0.46
C GLU A 7 15.93 4.05 1.40
N GLY A 8 16.83 4.91 1.90
CA GLY A 8 16.45 6.04 2.75
C GLY A 8 15.45 6.96 2.05
N GLU A 9 15.81 7.47 0.87
CA GLU A 9 14.92 8.35 0.09
C GLU A 9 13.64 7.63 -0.36
N LEU A 10 13.74 6.36 -0.76
CA LEU A 10 12.58 5.58 -1.19
C LEU A 10 11.59 5.31 -0.05
N ILE A 11 12.09 5.10 1.17
CA ILE A 11 11.26 4.96 2.37
C ILE A 11 10.60 6.29 2.72
N ASP A 12 11.32 7.41 2.65
CA ASP A 12 10.76 8.74 2.88
C ASP A 12 9.65 9.06 1.86
N GLU A 13 9.87 8.77 0.59
CA GLU A 13 8.83 8.94 -0.44
C GLU A 13 7.64 8.00 -0.22
N PHE A 14 7.89 6.76 0.21
CA PHE A 14 6.79 5.86 0.56
C PHE A 14 5.98 6.38 1.75
N ARG A 15 6.63 6.96 2.78
CA ARG A 15 5.93 7.64 3.88
C ARG A 15 5.06 8.77 3.37
N GLU A 16 5.59 9.66 2.54
CA GLU A 16 4.82 10.76 1.94
C GLU A 16 3.63 10.24 1.13
N TYR A 17 3.82 9.15 0.39
CA TYR A 17 2.72 8.46 -0.29
C TYR A 17 1.65 7.99 0.71
N ILE A 18 2.02 7.33 1.81
CA ILE A 18 1.08 6.92 2.87
C ILE A 18 0.33 8.14 3.41
N ASP A 19 1.03 9.20 3.83
CA ASP A 19 0.43 10.42 4.36
C ASP A 19 -0.56 11.06 3.37
N SER A 20 -0.25 11.00 2.08
CA SER A 20 -1.15 11.47 1.02
C SER A 20 -2.44 10.64 0.92
N THR A 21 -2.38 9.33 1.21
CA THR A 21 -3.58 8.49 1.29
C THR A 21 -4.45 8.90 2.48
N TYR A 22 -3.84 9.36 3.57
CA TYR A 22 -4.59 9.89 4.71
C TYR A 22 -5.28 11.21 4.40
N SER A 23 -4.57 12.17 3.80
CA SER A 23 -5.18 13.47 3.43
C SER A 23 -6.27 13.37 2.35
N SER A 24 -6.12 12.44 1.39
CA SER A 24 -7.08 12.27 0.29
C SER A 24 -8.29 11.40 0.66
N HIS A 25 -8.10 10.36 1.49
CA HIS A 25 -9.19 9.44 1.87
C HIS A 25 -9.85 9.77 3.21
N TYR A 26 -9.16 10.43 4.16
CA TYR A 26 -9.65 10.64 5.54
C TYR A 26 -10.14 12.07 5.80
N SER A 27 -10.23 12.91 4.76
CA SER A 27 -10.85 14.23 4.85
C SER A 27 -12.38 14.09 5.03
N LYS A 28 -12.80 14.10 6.31
CA LYS A 28 -14.17 14.31 6.82
C LYS A 28 -15.18 13.17 6.52
N ASP A 29 -15.53 12.42 7.57
CA ASP A 29 -16.75 11.62 7.70
C ASP A 29 -16.93 10.37 6.82
N LYS A 30 -15.85 9.75 6.33
CA LYS A 30 -15.94 8.49 5.57
C LYS A 30 -15.00 7.43 6.14
N PHE A 31 -15.58 6.50 6.90
CA PHE A 31 -14.98 5.20 7.21
C PHE A 31 -14.30 4.63 5.97
N GLN A 32 -13.05 4.15 6.09
CA GLN A 32 -12.39 3.55 4.95
C GLN A 32 -13.04 2.20 4.64
N ALA A 33 -13.32 1.95 3.35
CA ALA A 33 -13.69 0.61 2.90
C ALA A 33 -12.65 -0.44 3.35
N THR A 34 -11.38 -0.06 3.44
CA THR A 34 -10.30 -0.90 3.96
C THR A 34 -10.51 -1.29 5.42
N GLU A 35 -10.83 -0.33 6.30
CA GLU A 35 -11.10 -0.59 7.73
C GLU A 35 -12.26 -1.56 7.88
N PHE A 36 -13.39 -1.33 7.18
CA PHE A 36 -14.52 -2.25 7.21
C PHE A 36 -14.19 -3.67 6.70
N ILE A 37 -13.33 -3.78 5.69
CA ILE A 37 -12.90 -5.08 5.15
C ILE A 37 -12.02 -5.81 6.17
N ILE A 38 -11.14 -5.10 6.87
CA ILE A 38 -10.28 -5.65 7.92
C ILE A 38 -11.13 -6.07 9.12
N ASP A 39 -11.98 -5.17 9.64
CA ASP A 39 -12.90 -5.42 10.75
C ASP A 39 -13.86 -6.59 10.45
N GLY A 40 -14.20 -6.80 9.17
CA GLY A 40 -15.00 -7.93 8.69
C GLY A 40 -14.26 -9.26 8.58
N GLY A 41 -12.98 -9.34 8.98
CA GLY A 41 -12.18 -10.57 8.91
C GLY A 41 -11.75 -10.95 7.49
N HIS A 42 -11.70 -9.97 6.57
CA HIS A 42 -11.31 -10.16 5.18
C HIS A 42 -10.01 -9.42 4.80
N GLY A 43 -9.30 -8.89 5.80
CA GLY A 43 -8.07 -8.11 5.64
C GLY A 43 -6.99 -8.84 4.85
N THR A 44 -6.68 -10.09 5.23
CA THR A 44 -5.60 -10.86 4.58
C THR A 44 -5.87 -11.13 3.09
N GLY A 45 -7.06 -11.61 2.76
CA GLY A 45 -7.45 -11.84 1.37
C GLY A 45 -7.44 -10.57 0.53
N PHE A 46 -7.89 -9.46 1.11
CA PHE A 46 -7.90 -8.16 0.45
C PHE A 46 -6.49 -7.62 0.17
N CYS A 47 -5.60 -7.64 1.17
CA CYS A 47 -4.25 -7.08 1.04
C CYS A 47 -3.40 -7.93 0.08
N ILE A 48 -3.33 -9.25 0.29
CA ILE A 48 -2.59 -10.16 -0.60
C ILE A 48 -3.14 -10.12 -2.02
N GLY A 49 -4.47 -10.09 -2.19
CA GLY A 49 -5.10 -9.95 -3.50
C GLY A 49 -4.69 -8.67 -4.23
N ASN A 50 -4.59 -7.54 -3.51
CA ASN A 50 -4.12 -6.29 -4.09
C ASN A 50 -2.62 -6.32 -4.43
N VAL A 51 -1.78 -6.90 -3.57
CA VAL A 51 -0.36 -7.12 -3.87
C VAL A 51 -0.19 -7.89 -5.17
N LEU A 52 -0.89 -9.02 -5.31
CA LEU A 52 -0.85 -9.84 -6.53
C LEU A 52 -1.33 -9.06 -7.75
N LYS A 53 -2.45 -8.34 -7.64
CA LYS A 53 -3.01 -7.52 -8.73
C LYS A 53 -1.99 -6.49 -9.24
N TYR A 54 -1.33 -5.74 -8.35
CA TYR A 54 -0.41 -4.67 -8.76
C TYR A 54 0.95 -5.23 -9.22
N ALA A 55 1.44 -6.30 -8.59
CA ALA A 55 2.62 -7.02 -9.08
C ALA A 55 2.41 -7.58 -10.50
N GLN A 56 1.23 -8.16 -10.78
CA GLN A 56 0.90 -8.67 -12.11
C GLN A 56 0.71 -7.57 -13.17
N ARG A 57 0.30 -6.37 -12.76
CA ARG A 57 0.04 -5.22 -13.63
C ARG A 57 1.31 -4.47 -14.02
N TYR A 58 2.33 -4.49 -13.16
CA TYR A 58 3.60 -3.80 -13.36
C TYR A 58 4.18 -4.05 -14.77
N GLY A 59 4.43 -2.97 -15.51
CA GLY A 59 4.99 -3.03 -16.88
C GLY A 59 4.04 -3.53 -17.96
N LYS A 60 2.79 -3.91 -17.63
CA LYS A 60 1.79 -4.41 -18.59
C LYS A 60 0.69 -3.40 -18.91
N LYS A 61 0.59 -2.30 -18.17
CA LYS A 61 -0.41 -1.25 -18.39
C LYS A 61 0.15 0.13 -18.08
N GLY A 62 -0.12 1.09 -18.96
CA GLY A 62 0.19 2.50 -18.77
C GLY A 62 1.63 2.86 -19.11
N THR A 63 2.10 3.97 -18.54
CA THR A 63 3.46 4.49 -18.72
C THR A 63 4.43 3.90 -17.69
N SER A 64 5.74 4.17 -17.85
CA SER A 64 6.74 3.82 -16.83
C SER A 64 6.43 4.43 -15.45
N SER A 65 5.89 5.66 -15.41
CA SER A 65 5.44 6.29 -14.17
C SER A 65 4.27 5.51 -13.53
N ASP A 66 3.34 4.99 -14.34
CA ASP A 66 2.24 4.18 -13.84
C ASP A 66 2.71 2.82 -13.29
N ALA A 67 3.71 2.21 -13.94
CA ALA A 67 4.36 1.02 -13.41
C ALA A 67 5.02 1.30 -12.04
N ARG A 68 5.67 2.46 -11.86
CA ARG A 68 6.22 2.84 -10.56
C ARG A 68 5.14 3.02 -9.48
N LYS A 69 3.98 3.57 -9.83
CA LYS A 69 2.81 3.64 -8.92
C LYS A 69 2.31 2.25 -8.52
N ASP A 70 2.44 1.24 -9.38
CA ASP A 70 2.12 -0.14 -9.03
C ASP A 70 3.04 -0.67 -7.94
N LEU A 71 4.34 -0.37 -7.99
CA LEU A 71 5.28 -0.74 -6.93
C LEU A 71 4.94 -0.08 -5.59
N MET A 72 4.59 1.21 -5.60
CA MET A 72 4.14 1.91 -4.38
C MET A 72 2.89 1.27 -3.78
N LYS A 73 1.95 0.80 -4.62
CA LYS A 73 0.77 0.08 -4.15
C LYS A 73 1.12 -1.30 -3.61
N VAL A 74 2.06 -2.03 -4.22
CA VAL A 74 2.55 -3.28 -3.65
C VAL A 74 3.10 -3.06 -2.24
N LEU A 75 3.96 -2.05 -2.04
CA LEU A 75 4.47 -1.69 -0.71
C LEU A 75 3.35 -1.31 0.26
N HIS A 76 2.38 -0.52 -0.18
CA HIS A 76 1.24 -0.09 0.63
C HIS A 76 0.41 -1.26 1.17
N TYR A 77 -0.02 -2.16 0.28
CA TYR A 77 -0.84 -3.30 0.70
C TYR A 77 -0.03 -4.35 1.47
N ALA A 78 1.28 -4.46 1.21
CA ALA A 78 2.16 -5.28 2.05
C ALA A 78 2.30 -4.70 3.47
N LEU A 79 2.40 -3.37 3.61
CA LEU A 79 2.46 -2.72 4.92
C LEU A 79 1.15 -2.89 5.70
N ILE A 80 0.00 -2.76 5.04
CA ILE A 80 -1.30 -3.03 5.69
C ILE A 80 -1.42 -4.51 6.06
N GLN A 81 -0.97 -5.43 5.20
CA GLN A 81 -0.94 -6.86 5.55
C GLN A 81 -0.11 -7.14 6.79
N LEU A 82 1.04 -6.46 6.95
CA LEU A 82 1.87 -6.61 8.14
C LEU A 82 1.08 -6.22 9.41
N TYR A 83 0.37 -5.10 9.37
CA TYR A 83 -0.54 -4.71 10.46
C TYR A 83 -1.64 -5.75 10.72
N VAL A 84 -2.30 -6.25 9.67
CA VAL A 84 -3.35 -7.28 9.82
C VAL A 84 -2.77 -8.56 10.45
N HIS A 85 -1.57 -8.97 10.01
CA HIS A 85 -0.89 -10.15 10.56
C HIS A 85 -0.60 -9.98 12.05
N ASP A 86 -0.04 -8.84 12.46
CA ASP A 86 0.29 -8.54 13.86
C ASP A 86 -0.96 -8.40 14.76
N MET A 87 -2.16 -8.22 14.18
CA MET A 87 -3.44 -8.17 14.90
C MET A 87 -4.11 -9.55 15.05
N GLU A 88 -3.70 -10.54 14.24
CA GLU A 88 -4.24 -11.91 14.26
C GLU A 88 -3.46 -12.84 15.21
N ASP A 89 -2.27 -12.44 15.66
CA ASP A 89 -1.41 -13.13 16.65
C ASP A 89 -1.59 -12.60 18.09
#